data_AF-H0AFA2-F1
#
_entry.id   AF-H0AFA2-F1
#
_cell.length_a   1.000
_cell.length_b   1.000
_cell.length_c   1.000
_cell.angle_alpha   90.00
_cell.angle_beta   90.00
_cell.angle_gamma   90.00
#
_symmetry.space_group_name_H-M   'P 1'
#
loop_
_entity.id
_entity.type
_entity.pdbx_description
1 polymer ?
#
loop_
_entity_poly.entity_id
_entity_poly.type
_entity_poly.pdbx_seq_one_letter_code
_entity_poly.pdbx_strand_id
1 'polypeptide(L)'
;MSMIAAVKVRGNVDVPQPIKDTMTNLGLKKRNQMVFFEKSDSVEGMMNKAKDFITYGEVSDDVIEEVEERYQEIESGTVVSARPPSKGFRDTKRGYNQGGSLGKRESIDSLLKRMV
;
A
#
# COMPACT_ATOMS: atom_id res chain seq x y z
N MET A 1 -4.93 -16.83 -8.13
CA MET A 1 -4.17 -16.45 -6.91
C MET A 1 -4.54 -15.01 -6.60
N SER A 2 -4.82 -14.64 -5.35
CA SER A 2 -5.15 -13.24 -5.05
C SER A 2 -3.86 -12.46 -4.75
N MET A 3 -3.66 -11.31 -5.39
CA MET A 3 -2.61 -10.37 -5.00
C MET A 3 -3.10 -9.43 -3.90
N ILE A 4 -2.16 -9.00 -3.08
CA ILE A 4 -2.35 -7.97 -2.07
C ILE A 4 -1.35 -6.84 -2.31
N ALA A 5 -1.81 -5.60 -2.22
CA ALA A 5 -0.94 -4.44 -2.33
C ALA A 5 -1.01 -3.55 -1.11
N ALA A 6 0.08 -2.85 -0.85
CA ALA A 6 0.19 -1.84 0.18
C ALA A 6 0.76 -0.54 -0.37
N VAL A 7 0.20 0.59 0.05
CA VAL A 7 0.66 1.95 -0.28
C VAL A 7 1.11 2.67 0.98
N LYS A 8 2.29 3.30 0.95
CA LYS A 8 2.77 4.13 2.06
C LYS A 8 2.14 5.52 2.06
N VAL A 9 1.31 5.79 3.08
CA VAL A 9 0.59 7.05 3.25
C VAL A 9 1.38 8.04 4.11
N ARG A 10 1.96 7.57 5.22
CA ARG A 10 2.67 8.41 6.19
C ARG A 10 4.18 8.29 6.09
N GLY A 11 4.89 9.33 6.56
CA GLY A 11 6.34 9.32 6.69
C GLY A 11 6.83 8.60 7.95
N ASN A 12 8.13 8.68 8.22
CA ASN A 12 8.80 7.98 9.33
C ASN A 12 8.93 8.82 10.62
N VAL A 13 8.27 9.98 10.72
CA VAL A 13 8.30 10.82 11.92
C VAL A 13 7.47 10.14 13.02
N ASP A 14 8.04 10.03 14.22
CA ASP A 14 7.44 9.40 15.41
C ASP A 14 6.97 7.94 15.18
N VAL A 15 7.65 7.22 14.28
CA VAL A 15 7.34 5.81 14.02
C VAL A 15 8.17 4.93 14.94
N PRO A 16 7.54 4.02 15.72
CA PRO A 16 8.27 3.01 16.48
C PRO A 16 9.21 2.20 15.58
N GLN A 17 10.44 1.96 16.04
CA GLN A 17 11.45 1.25 15.26
C GLN A 17 10.95 -0.09 14.67
N PRO A 18 10.21 -0.95 15.40
CA PRO A 18 9.70 -2.21 14.83
C PRO A 18 8.75 -2.04 13.63
N ILE A 19 8.01 -0.94 13.58
CA ILE A 19 7.10 -0.62 12.47
C ILE A 19 7.89 -0.06 11.29
N LYS A 20 8.90 0.78 11.57
CA LYS A 20 9.83 1.30 10.56
C LYS A 20 10.60 0.17 9.86
N ASP A 21 11.03 -0.84 10.61
CA ASP A 21 11.70 -2.02 10.08
C ASP A 21 10.74 -2.84 9.21
N THR A 22 9.50 -3.03 9.68
CA THR A 22 8.46 -3.73 8.91
C THR A 22 8.19 -3.04 7.56
N MET A 23 8.03 -1.71 7.55
CA MET A 23 7.87 -0.96 6.30
C MET A 23 9.11 -1.08 5.39
N THR A 24 10.31 -1.12 5.97
CA THR A 24 11.55 -1.26 5.20
C THR A 24 11.66 -2.65 4.58
N ASN A 25 11.28 -3.70 5.31
CA ASN A 25 11.27 -5.08 4.83
C ASN A 25 10.21 -5.30 3.74
N LEU A 26 9.06 -4.63 3.84
CA LEU A 26 8.06 -4.58 2.76
C LEU A 26 8.50 -3.72 1.56
N GLY A 27 9.65 -3.04 1.61
CA GLY A 27 10.13 -2.17 0.54
C GLY A 27 9.56 -0.74 0.53
N LEU A 28 8.68 -0.40 1.49
CA LEU A 28 8.01 0.90 1.62
C LEU A 28 8.88 1.95 2.33
N LYS A 29 9.94 2.40 1.65
CA LYS A 29 10.92 3.37 2.20
C LYS A 29 10.40 4.80 2.15
N LYS A 30 9.83 5.23 1.02
CA LYS A 30 9.36 6.59 0.72
C LYS A 30 7.82 6.66 0.66
N ARG A 31 7.25 7.86 0.84
CA ARG A 31 5.80 8.08 0.67
C ARG A 31 5.39 7.80 -0.77
N ASN A 32 4.14 7.40 -0.96
CA ASN A 32 3.54 7.06 -2.27
C ASN A 32 4.21 5.87 -2.97
N GLN A 33 5.06 5.11 -2.28
CA GLN A 33 5.47 3.81 -2.78
C GLN A 33 4.35 2.82 -2.58
N MET A 34 4.17 1.96 -3.56
CA MET A 34 3.29 0.81 -3.50
C MET A 34 4.11 -0.47 -3.66
N VAL A 35 3.69 -1.54 -2.99
CA VAL A 35 4.29 -2.86 -3.10
C VAL A 35 3.20 -3.88 -3.33
N PHE A 36 3.49 -4.88 -4.17
CA PHE A 36 2.60 -5.97 -4.52
C PHE A 36 3.18 -7.29 -4.02
N PHE A 37 2.34 -8.17 -3.52
CA PHE A 37 2.73 -9.52 -3.07
C PHE A 37 1.62 -10.51 -3.39
N GLU A 38 1.99 -11.77 -3.57
CA GLU A 38 1.05 -12.87 -3.45
C GLU A 38 0.49 -12.92 -2.03
N LYS A 39 -0.84 -13.09 -1.91
CA LYS A 39 -1.48 -13.12 -0.59
C LYS A 39 -1.00 -14.32 0.22
N SER A 40 -0.43 -14.02 1.39
CA SER A 40 -0.06 -15.00 2.41
C SER A 40 -0.27 -14.40 3.80
N ASP A 41 -0.53 -15.25 4.80
CA ASP A 41 -0.75 -14.82 6.19
C ASP A 41 0.45 -14.05 6.75
N SER A 42 1.66 -14.40 6.32
CA SER A 42 2.90 -13.72 6.71
C SER A 42 2.94 -12.28 6.21
N VAL A 43 2.66 -12.07 4.91
CA VAL A 43 2.61 -10.74 4.31
C VAL A 43 1.48 -9.91 4.92
N GLU A 44 0.30 -10.51 5.09
CA GLU A 44 -0.83 -9.83 5.71
C GLU A 44 -0.53 -9.44 7.18
N GLY A 45 0.17 -10.30 7.92
CA GLY A 45 0.64 -10.00 9.27
C GLY A 45 1.61 -8.81 9.31
N MET A 46 2.56 -8.75 8.39
CA MET A 46 3.46 -7.59 8.25
C MET A 46 2.70 -6.31 7.91
N MET A 47 1.75 -6.37 6.98
CA MET A 47 0.91 -5.22 6.61
C MET A 47 0.04 -4.77 7.78
N ASN A 48 -0.55 -5.70 8.53
CA ASN A 48 -1.35 -5.40 9.72
C ASN A 48 -0.51 -4.72 10.82
N LYS A 49 0.74 -5.13 11.01
CA LYS A 49 1.67 -4.48 11.95
C LYS A 49 1.99 -3.03 11.55
N ALA A 50 1.96 -2.70 10.26
CA ALA A 50 2.22 -1.36 9.74
C ALA A 50 0.95 -0.55 9.41
N LYS A 51 -0.25 -1.06 9.73
CA LYS A 51 -1.57 -0.53 9.32
C LYS A 51 -1.80 0.96 9.58
N ASP A 52 -1.16 1.53 10.62
CA ASP A 52 -1.33 2.94 11.00
C ASP A 52 -0.51 3.90 10.12
N PHE A 53 0.31 3.37 9.21
CA PHE A 53 1.17 4.14 8.30
C PHE A 53 0.93 3.84 6.83
N ILE A 54 0.30 2.70 6.54
CA ILE A 54 0.03 2.21 5.19
C ILE A 54 -1.47 2.04 4.98
N THR A 55 -1.86 1.96 3.71
CA THR A 55 -3.15 1.42 3.29
C THR A 55 -2.86 0.11 2.56
N TYR A 56 -3.59 -0.96 2.83
CA TYR A 56 -3.41 -2.22 2.13
C TYR A 56 -4.73 -2.94 1.87
N GLY A 57 -4.78 -3.78 0.86
CA GLY A 57 -5.98 -4.53 0.46
C GLY A 57 -5.74 -5.41 -0.76
N GLU A 58 -6.73 -6.20 -1.12
CA GLU A 58 -6.68 -7.01 -2.34
C GLU A 58 -6.75 -6.12 -3.58
N VAL A 59 -6.14 -6.59 -4.66
CA VAL A 59 -6.06 -5.89 -5.95
C VAL A 59 -6.71 -6.75 -7.02
N SER A 60 -7.55 -6.15 -7.86
CA SER A 60 -8.10 -6.78 -9.06
C SER A 60 -7.09 -6.83 -10.19
N ASP A 61 -7.16 -7.86 -11.04
CA ASP A 61 -6.27 -8.02 -12.20
C ASP A 61 -6.31 -6.79 -13.14
N ASP A 62 -7.48 -6.19 -13.37
CA ASP A 62 -7.64 -4.95 -14.16
C ASP A 62 -6.72 -3.80 -13.69
N VAL A 63 -6.52 -3.68 -12.36
CA VAL A 63 -5.69 -2.61 -11.78
C VAL A 63 -4.22 -2.94 -11.87
N ILE A 64 -3.88 -4.23 -11.84
CA ILE A 64 -2.50 -4.69 -12.05
C ILE A 64 -2.09 -4.30 -13.46
N GLU A 65 -2.92 -4.61 -14.46
CA GLU A 65 -2.67 -4.21 -15.86
C GLU A 65 -2.48 -2.69 -16.00
N GLU A 66 -3.38 -1.88 -15.42
CA GLU A 66 -3.25 -0.41 -15.42
C GLU A 66 -1.92 0.08 -14.80
N VAL A 67 -1.45 -0.59 -13.74
CA VAL A 67 -0.18 -0.27 -13.08
C VAL A 67 1.02 -0.70 -13.94
N GLU A 68 0.95 -1.86 -14.57
CA GLU A 68 2.00 -2.42 -15.42
C GLU A 68 2.24 -1.57 -16.66
N GLU A 69 1.17 -1.12 -17.32
CA GLU A 69 1.24 -0.23 -18.49
C GLU A 69 1.98 1.08 -18.18
N ARG A 70 1.82 1.60 -16.96
CA ARG A 70 2.35 2.92 -16.60
C ARG A 70 3.72 2.87 -15.94
N TYR A 71 4.03 1.81 -15.20
CA TYR A 71 5.22 1.75 -14.36
C TYR A 71 6.16 0.63 -14.78
N GLN A 72 5.80 -0.63 -14.51
CA GLN A 72 6.60 -1.82 -14.77
C GLN A 72 5.79 -3.09 -14.47
N GLU A 73 6.23 -4.22 -15.01
CA GLU A 73 5.67 -5.55 -14.70
C GLU A 73 5.63 -5.84 -13.19
N ILE A 74 4.52 -6.42 -12.73
CA ILE A 74 4.26 -6.64 -11.32
C ILE A 74 4.39 -8.14 -11.00
N GLU A 75 5.36 -8.43 -10.13
CA GLU A 75 5.54 -9.73 -9.50
C GLU A 75 5.45 -9.58 -7.98
N SER A 76 5.44 -10.71 -7.28
CA SER A 76 5.49 -10.73 -5.81
C SER A 76 6.79 -10.09 -5.32
N GLY A 77 6.68 -9.00 -4.55
CA GLY A 77 7.81 -8.22 -4.06
C GLY A 77 8.14 -6.98 -4.88
N THR A 78 7.45 -6.73 -6.00
CA THR A 78 7.68 -5.54 -6.82
C THR A 78 7.28 -4.27 -6.07
N VAL A 79 8.22 -3.34 -5.96
CA VAL A 79 8.01 -2.01 -5.37
C VAL A 79 7.96 -0.97 -6.48
N VAL A 80 6.87 -0.21 -6.53
CA VAL A 80 6.69 0.88 -7.48
C VAL A 80 6.69 2.22 -6.75
N SER A 81 7.44 3.18 -7.29
CA SER A 81 7.41 4.57 -6.82
C SER A 81 6.39 5.36 -7.63
N ALA A 82 5.14 5.31 -7.18
CA ALA A 82 4.02 5.87 -7.91
C ALA A 82 3.88 7.39 -7.73
N ARG A 83 3.12 8.02 -8.64
CA ARG A 83 2.67 9.40 -8.48
C ARG A 83 1.77 9.52 -7.23
N PRO A 84 1.74 10.71 -6.58
CA PRO A 84 0.75 10.95 -5.54
C PRO A 84 -0.67 10.71 -6.08
N PRO A 85 -1.61 10.24 -5.23
CA PRO A 85 -2.96 9.98 -5.71
C PRO A 85 -3.64 11.29 -6.13
N SER A 86 -4.35 11.27 -7.25
CA SER A 86 -5.19 12.37 -7.70
C SER A 86 -6.16 12.79 -6.57
N LYS A 87 -6.27 14.11 -6.30
CA LYS A 87 -6.99 14.69 -5.15
C LYS A 87 -6.40 14.40 -3.74
N GLY A 88 -5.22 13.79 -3.65
CA GLY A 88 -4.51 13.54 -2.39
C GLY A 88 -5.16 12.50 -1.48
N PHE A 89 -4.46 12.03 -0.45
CA PHE A 89 -5.07 11.12 0.52
C PHE A 89 -6.23 11.82 1.26
N ARG A 90 -7.16 11.03 1.82
CA ARG A 90 -8.13 11.56 2.79
C ARG A 90 -7.39 11.87 4.10
N ASP A 91 -8.08 11.85 5.23
CA ASP A 91 -7.43 11.94 6.53
C ASP A 91 -6.30 10.89 6.65
N THR A 92 -5.09 11.35 6.96
CA THR A 92 -3.87 10.52 7.06
C THR A 92 -3.55 10.12 8.50
N LYS A 93 -4.44 10.43 9.43
CA LYS A 93 -4.35 10.09 10.87
C LYS A 93 -5.44 9.12 11.30
N ARG A 94 -6.52 8.98 10.54
CA ARG A 94 -7.64 8.07 10.82
C ARG A 94 -7.61 6.81 9.94
N GLY A 95 -8.18 5.73 10.47
CA GLY A 95 -8.40 4.48 9.73
C GLY A 95 -9.49 4.61 8.67
N TYR A 96 -9.47 3.72 7.69
CA TYR A 96 -10.44 3.71 6.57
C TYR A 96 -11.89 3.66 7.03
N ASN A 97 -12.19 2.79 8.01
CA ASN A 97 -13.54 2.64 8.59
C ASN A 97 -14.03 3.90 9.34
N GLN A 98 -13.14 4.84 9.65
CA GLN A 98 -13.44 6.13 10.28
C GLN A 98 -13.41 7.29 9.28
N GLY A 99 -13.45 7.00 7.98
CA GLY A 99 -13.39 7.99 6.89
C GLY A 99 -11.98 8.47 6.54
N GLY A 100 -10.94 7.85 7.12
CA GLY A 100 -9.55 8.15 6.81
C GLY A 100 -8.97 7.31 5.68
N SER A 101 -7.64 7.26 5.61
CA SER A 101 -6.91 6.57 4.55
C SER A 101 -6.30 5.24 5.01
N LEU A 102 -5.98 5.11 6.29
CA LEU A 102 -5.08 4.08 6.84
C LEU A 102 -5.74 2.71 7.04
N GLY A 103 -4.91 1.68 7.05
CA GLY A 103 -5.27 0.32 7.42
C GLY A 103 -5.78 -0.56 6.29
N LYS A 104 -6.36 -1.69 6.69
CA LYS A 104 -6.91 -2.70 5.78
C LYS A 104 -8.16 -2.19 5.06
N ARG A 105 -8.26 -2.48 3.78
CA ARG A 105 -9.46 -2.36 2.95
C ARG A 105 -9.81 -3.72 2.37
N GLU A 106 -11.05 -3.88 1.96
CA GLU A 106 -11.45 -5.04 1.16
C GLU A 106 -10.74 -5.01 -0.19
N SER A 107 -10.87 -3.89 -0.91
CA SER A 107 -10.12 -3.61 -2.15
C SER A 107 -9.37 -2.27 -2.07
N ILE A 108 -8.18 -2.22 -2.64
CA ILE A 108 -7.35 -1.00 -2.75
C ILE A 108 -7.43 -0.34 -4.14
N ASP A 109 -8.18 -0.92 -5.07
CA ASP A 109 -8.27 -0.53 -6.48
C ASP A 109 -8.53 0.97 -6.66
N SER A 110 -9.53 1.50 -5.94
CA SER A 110 -9.90 2.92 -5.98
C SER A 110 -8.75 3.88 -5.64
N LEU A 111 -7.79 3.45 -4.81
CA LEU A 111 -6.61 4.24 -4.48
C LEU A 111 -5.53 4.10 -5.56
N LEU A 112 -5.29 2.87 -6.04
CA LEU A 112 -4.28 2.60 -7.07
C LEU A 112 -4.63 3.29 -8.39
N LYS A 113 -5.89 3.24 -8.84
CA LYS A 113 -6.37 3.95 -10.04
C LYS A 113 -6.17 5.46 -9.99
N ARG A 114 -6.03 6.04 -8.79
CA ARG A 114 -5.74 7.47 -8.62
C ARG A 114 -4.26 7.79 -8.66
N MET A 115 -3.40 6.80 -8.44
CA MET A 115 -1.94 6.91 -8.44
C MET A 115 -1.35 6.51 -9.78
N VAL A 116 -2.04 5.66 -10.53
CA VAL A 116 -1.88 5.52 -11.98
C VAL A 116 -2.41 6.77 -12.68
#